data_AF-A0A800A0M8-F1
#
_entry.id   AF-A0A800A0M8-F1
#
_cell.length_a   1.000
_cell.length_b   1.000
_cell.length_c   1.000
_cell.angle_alpha   90.00
_cell.angle_beta   90.00
_cell.angle_gamma   90.00
#
_symmetry.space_group_name_H-M   'P 1'
#
loop_
_entity.id
_entity.type
_entity.pdbx_description
1 polymer ?
#
loop_
_entity_poly.entity_id
_entity_poly.type
_entity_poly.pdbx_seq_one_letter_code
_entity_poly.pdbx_strand_id
1 'polypeptide(L)'
;MADEKWSPRPYCNEEFLSFDRLKRAVTSRVLDWAEHIMGEEFPLTPERINELTDAEWKRAKEALRASPGAREAFRKYLEGTVSAKVDSLIKAEKGELGAMGVAEKSL
;
A
#
# COMPACT_ATOMS: atom_id res chain seq x y z
N MET A 1 -22.90 -8.18 25.64
CA MET A 1 -21.44 -8.11 25.81
C MET A 1 -20.91 -7.89 24.40
N ALA A 2 -20.39 -6.70 24.08
CA ALA A 2 -19.97 -6.39 22.72
C ALA A 2 -18.77 -7.29 22.37
N ASP A 3 -18.86 -8.02 21.27
CA ASP A 3 -17.74 -8.73 20.66
C ASP A 3 -16.61 -7.72 20.43
N GLU A 4 -15.63 -7.69 21.33
CA GLU A 4 -14.35 -7.04 21.10
C GLU A 4 -13.66 -7.83 20.00
N LYS A 5 -14.00 -7.50 18.75
CA LYS A 5 -13.43 -8.10 17.56
C LYS A 5 -11.95 -7.82 17.60
N TRP A 6 -11.17 -8.82 18.05
CA TRP A 6 -9.73 -8.71 18.19
C TRP A 6 -9.12 -8.10 16.92
N SER A 7 -8.49 -6.94 17.09
CA SER A 7 -7.86 -6.21 16.00
C SER A 7 -6.39 -6.09 16.31
N PRO A 8 -5.50 -6.79 15.59
CA PRO A 8 -4.09 -6.68 15.85
C PRO A 8 -3.60 -5.29 15.46
N ARG A 9 -2.51 -4.92 16.11
CA ARG A 9 -1.85 -3.62 16.00
C ARG A 9 -1.71 -3.15 14.54
N PRO A 10 -1.97 -1.85 14.27
CA PRO A 10 -1.79 -1.31 12.93
C PRO A 10 -0.34 -1.50 12.45
N TYR A 11 -0.16 -1.49 11.13
CA TYR A 11 1.18 -1.55 10.55
C TYR A 11 1.89 -0.21 10.66
N CYS A 12 3.16 -0.24 11.04
CA CYS A 12 4.05 0.91 11.00
C CYS A 12 4.75 0.99 9.63
N ASN A 13 5.05 2.21 9.18
CA ASN A 13 5.74 2.43 7.91
C ASN A 13 7.10 1.70 7.84
N GLU A 14 7.79 1.56 8.97
CA GLU A 14 9.08 0.87 9.05
C GLU A 14 8.99 -0.63 8.73
N GLU A 15 7.83 -1.24 8.96
CA GLU A 15 7.55 -2.65 8.65
C GLU A 15 7.46 -2.88 7.13
N PHE A 16 7.26 -1.80 6.35
CA PHE A 16 7.17 -1.84 4.89
C PHE A 16 8.48 -1.52 4.16
N LEU A 17 9.57 -1.24 4.90
CA LEU A 17 10.85 -0.88 4.29
C LEU A 17 11.59 -2.06 3.63
N SER A 18 11.24 -3.30 3.97
CA SER A 18 11.80 -4.49 3.31
C SER A 18 10.85 -5.69 3.38
N PHE A 19 11.02 -6.63 2.43
CA PHE A 19 10.25 -7.88 2.42
C PHE A 19 10.43 -8.70 3.70
N ASP A 20 11.64 -8.70 4.25
CA ASP A 20 11.97 -9.41 5.49
C ASP A 20 11.23 -8.82 6.70
N ARG A 21 11.15 -7.48 6.80
CA ARG A 21 10.38 -6.80 7.85
C ARG A 21 8.88 -7.05 7.70
N LEU A 22 8.36 -6.99 6.48
CA LEU A 22 6.97 -7.29 6.19
C LEU A 22 6.63 -8.74 6.57
N LYS A 23 7.47 -9.70 6.19
CA LYS A 23 7.30 -11.10 6.54
C LYS A 23 7.24 -11.30 8.06
N ARG A 24 8.21 -10.75 8.80
CA ARG A 24 8.21 -10.83 10.28
C ARG A 24 6.96 -10.21 10.89
N ALA A 25 6.55 -9.04 10.39
CA ALA A 25 5.39 -8.30 10.88
C ALA A 25 4.08 -9.07 10.67
N VAL A 26 3.89 -9.70 9.49
CA VAL A 26 2.72 -10.54 9.19
C VAL A 26 2.75 -11.81 10.02
N THR A 27 3.88 -12.53 10.04
CA THR A 27 4.01 -13.79 10.79
C THR A 27 3.74 -13.59 12.28
N SER A 28 4.30 -12.56 12.91
CA SER A 28 4.04 -12.26 14.32
C SER A 28 2.56 -12.05 14.59
N ARG A 29 1.86 -11.26 13.75
CA ARG A 29 0.43 -10.98 13.94
C ARG A 29 -0.45 -12.20 13.73
N VAL A 30 -0.10 -13.09 12.80
CA VAL A 30 -0.81 -14.36 12.61
C VAL A 30 -0.64 -15.27 13.83
N LEU A 31 0.57 -15.31 14.40
CA LEU A 31 0.82 -16.07 15.64
C LEU A 31 0.07 -15.47 16.82
N ASP A 32 0.07 -14.14 16.99
CA ASP A 32 -0.70 -13.46 18.03
C ASP A 32 -2.22 -13.78 17.90
N TRP A 33 -2.73 -13.86 16.67
CA TRP A 33 -4.11 -14.25 16.41
C TRP A 33 -4.36 -15.71 16.79
N ALA A 34 -3.49 -16.61 16.34
CA ALA A 34 -3.58 -18.04 16.65
C ALA A 34 -3.55 -18.30 18.16
N GLU A 35 -2.70 -17.58 18.90
CA GLU A 35 -2.64 -17.63 20.37
C GLU A 35 -3.93 -17.11 21.02
N HIS A 36 -4.53 -16.06 20.46
CA HIS A 36 -5.80 -15.51 20.98
C HIS A 36 -6.96 -16.50 20.86
N ILE A 37 -7.07 -17.21 19.74
CA ILE A 37 -8.14 -18.19 19.49
C ILE A 37 -7.83 -19.58 20.06
N MET A 38 -6.62 -19.81 20.59
CA MET A 38 -6.20 -21.10 21.16
C MET A 38 -7.14 -21.60 22.25
N GLY A 39 -7.79 -20.70 23.00
CA GLY A 39 -8.77 -21.06 24.03
C GLY A 39 -10.08 -21.64 23.47
N GLU A 40 -10.40 -21.37 22.20
CA GLU A 40 -11.63 -21.79 21.53
C GLU A 40 -11.39 -22.89 20.49
N GLU A 41 -10.26 -22.81 19.77
CA GLU A 41 -9.89 -23.73 18.68
C GLU A 41 -8.48 -24.27 18.92
N PHE A 42 -8.37 -25.49 19.47
CA PHE A 42 -7.10 -26.21 19.58
C PHE A 42 -7.28 -27.72 19.31
N PRO A 43 -6.48 -28.35 18.43
CA PRO A 43 -5.47 -27.74 17.56
C PRO A 43 -6.07 -27.00 16.36
N LEU A 44 -5.40 -25.94 15.89
CA LEU A 44 -5.78 -25.26 14.66
C LEU A 44 -5.51 -26.15 13.45
N THR A 45 -6.50 -26.28 12.56
CA THR A 45 -6.32 -27.01 11.31
C THR A 45 -5.44 -26.22 10.33
N PRO A 46 -4.76 -26.88 9.38
CA PRO A 46 -3.98 -26.20 8.35
C PRO A 46 -4.81 -25.20 7.53
N GLU A 47 -6.07 -25.52 7.24
CA GLU A 47 -7.00 -24.63 6.53
C GLU A 47 -7.22 -23.35 7.33
N ARG A 48 -7.43 -23.46 8.64
CA ARG A 48 -7.63 -22.31 9.52
C ARG A 48 -6.40 -21.41 9.58
N ILE A 49 -5.20 -21.99 9.64
CA ILE A 49 -3.95 -21.24 9.61
C ILE A 49 -3.80 -20.47 8.30
N ASN A 50 -4.16 -21.08 7.17
CA ASN A 50 -4.13 -20.43 5.86
C ASN A 50 -5.12 -19.25 5.79
N GLU A 51 -6.34 -19.43 6.29
CA GLU A 51 -7.34 -18.35 6.35
C GLU A 51 -6.84 -17.15 7.16
N LEU A 52 -6.27 -17.38 8.34
CA LEU A 52 -5.71 -16.33 9.19
C LEU A 52 -4.55 -15.61 8.49
N THR A 53 -3.70 -16.38 7.81
CA THR A 53 -2.56 -15.84 7.05
C THR A 53 -3.03 -14.98 5.88
N ASP A 54 -4.01 -15.45 5.10
CA ASP A 54 -4.56 -14.71 3.96
C ASP A 54 -5.27 -13.43 4.39
N ALA A 55 -6.02 -13.49 5.50
CA ALA A 55 -6.68 -12.34 6.09
C ALA A 55 -5.66 -11.27 6.52
N GLU A 56 -4.60 -11.68 7.21
CA GLU A 56 -3.57 -10.74 7.66
C GLU A 56 -2.73 -10.21 6.49
N TRP A 57 -2.46 -11.04 5.48
CA TRP A 57 -1.79 -10.60 4.25
C TRP A 57 -2.61 -9.54 3.49
N LYS A 58 -3.94 -9.69 3.44
CA LYS A 58 -4.82 -8.68 2.85
C LYS A 58 -4.70 -7.34 3.58
N ARG A 59 -4.69 -7.35 4.91
CA ARG A 59 -4.53 -6.14 5.73
C ARG A 59 -3.16 -5.49 5.56
N ALA A 60 -2.11 -6.29 5.48
CA ALA A 60 -0.76 -5.79 5.20
C ALA A 60 -0.71 -5.04 3.85
N LYS A 61 -1.34 -5.58 2.81
CA LYS A 61 -1.43 -4.93 1.49
C LYS A 61 -2.22 -3.63 1.52
N GLU A 62 -3.33 -3.58 2.25
CA GLU A 62 -4.15 -2.38 2.39
C GLU A 62 -3.37 -1.27 3.13
N ALA A 63 -2.71 -1.61 4.23
CA ALA A 63 -1.87 -0.68 4.97
C ALA A 63 -0.66 -0.21 4.16
N LEU A 64 -0.01 -1.11 3.40
CA LEU A 64 1.08 -0.75 2.49
C LEU A 64 0.62 0.27 1.44
N ARG A 65 -0.56 0.08 0.83
CA ARG A 65 -1.13 1.03 -0.15
C ARG A 65 -1.44 2.40 0.46
N ALA A 66 -1.80 2.44 1.75
CA ALA A 66 -2.02 3.67 2.48
C ALA A 66 -0.71 4.36 2.90
N SER A 67 0.42 3.66 2.87
CA SER A 67 1.71 4.20 3.33
C SER A 67 2.23 5.33 2.44
N PRO A 68 2.97 6.31 3.00
CA PRO A 68 3.59 7.39 2.23
C PRO A 68 4.54 6.86 1.14
N GLY A 69 5.35 5.85 1.45
CA GLY A 69 6.31 5.28 0.50
C GLY A 69 5.65 4.67 -0.74
N ALA A 70 4.51 3.98 -0.57
CA ALA A 70 3.75 3.45 -1.70
C ALA A 70 3.13 4.57 -2.56
N ARG A 71 2.61 5.62 -1.92
CA ARG A 71 2.05 6.79 -2.63
C ARG A 71 3.11 7.54 -3.43
N GLU A 72 4.31 7.70 -2.87
CA GLU A 72 5.43 8.34 -3.56
C GLU A 72 5.94 7.49 -4.73
N ALA A 73 6.11 6.17 -4.53
CA ALA A 73 6.50 5.27 -5.61
C ALA A 73 5.47 5.28 -6.74
N PHE A 74 4.18 5.28 -6.41
CA PHE A 74 3.10 5.38 -7.39
C PHE A 74 3.10 6.73 -8.12
N ARG A 75 3.32 7.85 -7.41
CA ARG A 75 3.45 9.17 -8.02
C ARG A 75 4.60 9.21 -9.02
N LYS A 76 5.79 8.73 -8.64
CA LYS A 76 6.97 8.67 -9.54
C LYS A 76 6.70 7.80 -10.77
N TYR A 77 6.01 6.68 -10.60
CA TYR A 77 5.61 5.82 -11.71
C TYR A 77 4.69 6.57 -12.70
N LEU A 78 3.70 7.31 -12.19
CA LEU A 78 2.77 8.08 -13.05
C LEU A 78 3.40 9.33 -13.65
N GLU A 79 4.36 9.96 -12.96
CA GLU A 79 4.97 11.23 -13.35
C GLU A 79 5.50 11.17 -14.79
N GLY A 80 6.17 10.08 -15.19
CA GLY A 80 6.66 9.92 -16.56
C GLY A 80 5.54 9.88 -17.60
N THR A 81 4.47 9.12 -17.35
CA THR A 81 3.33 9.00 -18.28
C THR A 81 2.54 10.30 -18.37
N VAL A 82 2.31 10.97 -17.23
CA VAL A 82 1.59 12.24 -17.17
C VAL A 82 2.41 13.33 -17.84
N SER A 83 3.72 13.43 -17.56
CA SER A 83 4.60 14.40 -18.19
C SER A 83 4.59 14.25 -19.71
N ALA A 84 4.75 13.03 -20.23
CA ALA A 84 4.73 12.79 -21.66
C ALA A 84 3.40 13.18 -22.33
N LYS A 85 2.27 12.93 -21.64
CA LYS A 85 0.95 13.36 -22.12
C LYS A 85 0.82 14.89 -22.12
N VAL A 86 1.26 15.56 -21.05
CA VAL A 86 1.25 17.02 -20.94
C VAL A 86 2.12 17.66 -22.03
N ASP A 87 3.34 17.14 -22.26
CA ASP A 87 4.22 17.62 -23.32
C ASP A 87 3.59 17.52 -24.71
N SER A 88 2.84 16.44 -24.95
CA SER A 88 2.12 16.23 -26.21
C SER A 88 1.00 17.27 -26.40
N LEU A 89 0.27 17.61 -25.33
CA LEU A 89 -0.78 18.63 -25.36
C LEU A 89 -0.17 20.03 -25.58
N ILE A 90 0.92 20.36 -24.88
CA ILE A 90 1.64 21.62 -25.06
C ILE A 90 2.12 21.78 -26.51
N LYS A 91 2.66 20.72 -27.12
CA LYS A 91 3.09 20.75 -28.53
C LYS A 91 1.91 20.97 -29.48
N ALA A 92 0.76 20.34 -29.23
CA ALA A 92 -0.42 20.47 -30.07
C ALA A 92 -1.06 21.86 -29.99
N GLU A 93 -1.09 22.45 -28.80
CA GLU A 93 -1.79 23.72 -28.51
C GLU A 93 -0.81 24.91 -28.40
N LYS A 94 0.44 24.74 -28.86
CA LYS A 94 1.53 25.71 -28.70
C LYS A 94 1.17 27.12 -29.19
N GLY A 95 0.46 27.22 -30.32
CA GLY A 95 0.05 28.52 -30.88
C GLY A 95 -0.98 29.24 -30.03
N GLU A 96 -1.94 28.51 -29.46
CA GLU A 96 -2.97 29.06 -28.57
C GLU A 96 -2.36 29.44 -27.22
N LEU A 97 -1.56 28.56 -26.62
CA LEU A 97 -0.84 28.82 -25.37
C LEU A 97 0.09 30.03 -25.51
N GLY A 98 0.79 30.15 -26.63
CA GLY A 98 1.63 31.30 -26.96
C GLY A 98 0.84 32.61 -27.09
N ALA A 99 -0.33 32.57 -27.72
CA ALA A 99 -1.22 33.73 -27.83
C ALA A 99 -1.79 34.19 -26.47
N MET A 100 -1.88 33.28 -25.50
CA MET A 100 -2.24 33.56 -24.10
C MET A 100 -1.06 34.05 -23.24
N GLY A 101 0.13 34.25 -23.84
CA GLY A 101 1.31 34.77 -23.15
C GLY A 101 2.21 33.72 -22.52
N VAL A 102 1.99 32.42 -22.79
CA VAL A 102 2.92 31.36 -22.36
C VAL A 102 4.15 31.39 -23.26
N ALA A 103 5.27 31.87 -22.73
CA ALA A 103 6.54 31.93 -23.45
C ALA A 103 7.38 30.67 -23.21
N GLU A 104 7.95 30.11 -24.28
CA GLU A 104 9.04 29.14 -24.14
C GLU A 104 10.27 29.88 -23.57
N LYS A 105 10.64 29.57 -22.33
CA LYS A 105 11.97 29.93 -21.84
C LYS A 105 12.98 28.96 -22.43
N SER A 106 13.77 29.44 -23.38
CA SER A 106 15.02 28.81 -23.78
C SER A 106 15.97 28.83 -22.57
N LEU A 107 16.50 27.66 -22.19
CA LEU A 107 17.67 27.56 -21.30
C LEU A 107 18.94 27.97 -22.06
#